data_AF-A0A1I3GEP0-F1
#
_entry.id   AF-A0A1I3GEP0-F1
#
_cell.length_a   1.000
_cell.length_b   1.000
_cell.length_c   1.000
_cell.angle_alpha   90.00
_cell.angle_beta   90.00
_cell.angle_gamma   90.00
#
_symmetry.space_group_name_H-M   'P 1'
#
loop_
_entity.id
_entity.type
_entity.pdbx_description
1 polymer ?
#
loop_
_entity_poly.entity_id
_entity_poly.type
_entity_poly.pdbx_seq_one_letter_code
_entity_poly.pdbx_strand_id
1 'polypeptide(L)' 'MIENNKLTETQAKILKAMDLVYERLIEFKKQKNSVLVVMRDNKIVKIKP' A
#
# COMPACT_ATOMS: atom_id res chain seq x y z
N MET A 1 7.83 1.25 24.77
CA MET A 1 9.07 0.49 24.49
C MET A 1 8.84 -0.25 23.18
N ILE A 2 9.69 -0.06 22.17
CA ILE A 2 9.58 -0.80 20.90
C ILE A 2 10.35 -2.10 21.12
N GLU A 3 9.64 -3.21 21.31
CA GLU A 3 10.25 -4.52 21.30
C GLU A 3 10.84 -4.78 19.92
N ASN A 4 12.17 -4.94 19.85
CA ASN A 4 12.92 -5.32 18.65
C ASN A 4 12.63 -6.79 18.28
N ASN A 5 11.38 -7.11 17.97
CA ASN A 5 11.03 -8.42 17.46
C ASN A 5 11.40 -8.44 15.96
N LYS A 6 12.55 -9.03 15.63
CA LYS A 6 12.98 -9.19 14.24
C LYS A 6 11.88 -9.92 13.47
N LEU A 7 11.48 -9.36 12.34
CA LEU A 7 10.56 -10.01 11.42
C LEU A 7 11.15 -11.37 11.00
N THR A 8 10.31 -12.39 10.94
CA THR A 8 10.68 -13.64 10.29
C THR A 8 10.91 -13.40 8.79
N GLU A 9 11.67 -14.27 8.13
CA GLU A 9 11.90 -14.14 6.68
C GLU A 9 10.59 -14.10 5.87
N THR A 10 9.60 -14.87 6.31
CA THR A 10 8.26 -14.88 5.70
C THR A 10 7.56 -13.55 5.88
N GLN A 11 7.59 -12.97 7.08
CA GLN A 11 7.01 -11.64 7.34
C GLN A 11 7.68 -10.55 6.50
N ALA A 12 9.01 -10.60 6.38
CA ALA A 12 9.76 -9.66 5.54
C ALA A 12 9.39 -9.78 4.05
N LYS A 13 9.24 -11.02 3.54
CA LYS A 13 8.78 -11.27 2.16
C LYS A 13 7.37 -10.75 1.91
N ILE A 14 6.45 -10.95 2.88
CA ILE A 14 5.07 -10.46 2.77
C ILE A 14 5.05 -8.93 2.71
N LEU A 15 5.78 -8.24 3.59
CA LEU A 15 5.84 -6.78 3.57
C LEU A 15 6.35 -6.26 2.22
N LYS A 16 7.46 -6.83 1.71
CA LYS A 16 8.00 -6.47 0.39
C LYS A 16 7.00 -6.72 -0.74
N ALA A 17 6.24 -7.82 -0.67
CA ALA A 17 5.21 -8.11 -1.65
C ALA A 17 4.05 -7.09 -1.59
N MET A 18 3.66 -6.64 -0.39
CA MET A 18 2.64 -5.61 -0.23
C MET A 18 3.08 -4.26 -0.80
N ASP A 19 4.34 -3.87 -0.59
CA ASP A 19 4.90 -2.65 -1.19
C ASP A 19 4.81 -2.69 -2.72
N LEU A 20 5.20 -3.82 -3.32
CA LEU A 20 5.14 -4.03 -4.77
C LEU A 20 3.70 -4.00 -5.31
N VAL A 21 2.74 -4.57 -4.57
CA VAL A 21 1.32 -4.51 -4.93
C VAL A 21 0.82 -3.07 -4.95
N TYR A 22 1.21 -2.27 -3.95
CA TYR A 22 0.81 -0.88 -3.86
C TYR A 22 1.39 -0.03 -4.99
N GLU A 23 2.67 -0.21 -5.32
CA GLU A 23 3.34 0.45 -6.44
C GLU A 23 2.63 0.17 -7.76
N ARG A 24 2.41 -1.12 -8.08
CA ARG A 24 1.72 -1.54 -9.30
C ARG A 24 0.28 -1.05 -9.38
N LEU A 25 -0.43 -0.99 -8.25
CA LEU A 25 -1.79 -0.44 -8.20
C LEU A 25 -1.79 1.04 -8.59
N ILE A 26 -0.86 1.84 -8.06
CA ILE A 26 -0.75 3.26 -8.39
C ILE A 26 -0.46 3.45 -9.88
N GLU A 27 0.51 2.70 -10.43
CA GLU A 27 0.84 2.76 -11.85
C GLU A 27 -0.37 2.42 -12.72
N PHE A 28 -1.07 1.34 -12.39
CA PHE A 28 -2.30 0.94 -13.08
C PHE A 28 -3.36 2.05 -13.05
N LYS A 29 -3.59 2.66 -11.88
CA LYS A 29 -4.58 3.74 -11.74
C LYS A 29 -4.22 4.95 -12.60
N LYS A 30 -2.95 5.34 -12.65
CA LYS A 30 -2.41 6.39 -13.52
C LYS A 30 -2.60 6.07 -15.00
N GLN A 31 -2.16 4.90 -15.44
CA GLN A 31 -2.31 4.47 -16.84
C GLN A 31 -3.77 4.44 -17.30
N LYS A 32 -4.69 4.09 -16.40
CA LYS A 32 -6.13 4.04 -16.69
C LYS A 32 -6.87 5.35 -16.40
N ASN A 33 -6.17 6.42 -15.97
CA ASN A 33 -6.77 7.69 -15.53
C ASN A 33 -7.97 7.48 -14.58
N SER A 34 -7.87 6.48 -13.71
CA SER A 34 -9.00 6.02 -12.89
C SER A 34 -8.83 6.46 -11.44
N VAL A 35 -9.93 6.85 -10.79
CA VAL A 35 -9.92 7.32 -9.40
C VAL A 35 -9.44 6.23 -8.45
N LEU A 36 -8.52 6.60 -7.56
CA LEU A 36 -8.11 5.79 -6.42
C LEU A 36 -8.94 6.23 -5.20
N VAL A 37 -9.59 5.28 -4.53
CA VAL A 37 -10.40 5.55 -3.33
C VAL A 37 -9.70 4.92 -2.14
N VAL A 38 -9.39 5.72 -1.12
CA VAL A 38 -8.69 5.28 0.09
C VAL A 38 -9.42 5.75 1.33
N MET A 39 -9.17 5.08 2.46
CA MET A 39 -9.60 5.57 3.77
C MET A 39 -8.45 6.36 4.40
N ARG A 40 -8.70 7.61 4.80
CA ARG A 40 -7.76 8.47 5.52
C ARG A 40 -8.51 9.14 6.66
N ASP A 41 -7.98 9.06 7.87
CA ASP A 41 -8.59 9.65 9.08
C ASP A 41 -10.06 9.24 9.26
N ASN A 42 -10.33 7.95 9.04
CA ASN A 42 -11.67 7.36 9.09
C ASN A 42 -12.68 7.96 8.08
N LYS A 43 -12.19 8.63 7.03
CA LYS A 43 -12.98 9.21 5.95
C LYS A 43 -12.58 8.59 4.61
N ILE A 44 -13.56 8.48 3.72
CA ILE A 44 -13.32 8.04 2.34
C ILE A 44 -12.81 9.23 1.53
N VAL A 45 -11.63 9.10 0.94
CA VAL A 45 -10.98 10.12 0.10
C VAL A 45 -10.79 9.57 -1.31
N LYS A 46 -11.09 10.39 -2.31
CA LYS A 46 -10.88 10.09 -3.73
C LYS A 46 -9.66 10.86 -4.23
N ILE A 47 -8.68 10.15 -4.77
CA ILE A 47 -7.45 10.70 -5.35
C ILE A 47 -7.53 10.48 -6.86
N LYS A 48 -7.48 11.57 -7.63
CA LYS A 48 -7.28 11.48 -9.07
C LYS A 48 -5.77 11.31 -9.33
N PRO A 49 -5.37 10.31 -10.12
CA PRO A 49 -3.96 10.07 -10.45
C PRO A 49 -3.33 11.19 -11.27
#